data_AF-A0A968SWJ5-F1
#
_entry.id   AF-A0A968SWJ5-F1
#
_cell.length_a   1.000
_cell.length_b   1.000
_cell.length_c   1.000
_cell.angle_alpha   90.00
_cell.angle_beta   90.00
_cell.angle_gamma   90.00
#
_symmetry.space_group_name_H-M   'P 1'
#
loop_
_entity.id
_entity.type
_entity.pdbx_description
1 polymer ?
#
loop_
_entity_poly.entity_id
_entity_poly.type
_entity_poly.pdbx_seq_one_letter_code
_entity_poly.pdbx_strand_id
1 'polypeptide(L)'
;MMREGLGRWVIEQREMALLSDARNDPRWLDLTALTPDNAGSALAVPIIDHERVVGVLTLSHHEPHHFHHSTLSLSALPPIR
;
A
#
# COMPACT_ATOMS: atom_id res chain seq x y z
N MET A 1 10.81 -2.05 12.72
CA MET A 1 10.15 -0.79 13.12
C MET A 1 10.09 0.11 11.91
N MET A 2 8.95 0.21 11.23
CA MET A 2 8.78 1.12 10.09
C MET A 2 8.62 2.53 10.66
N ARG A 3 9.70 3.31 10.69
CA ARG A 3 9.66 4.65 11.30
C ARG A 3 8.94 5.65 10.41
N GLU A 4 8.93 5.49 9.10
CA GLU A 4 8.42 6.45 8.10
C GLU A 4 7.94 5.69 6.85
N GLY A 5 7.24 6.35 5.92
CA GLY A 5 6.83 5.79 4.62
C GLY A 5 5.38 5.33 4.48
N LEU A 6 5.02 4.84 3.28
CA LEU A 6 3.66 4.50 2.85
C LEU A 6 2.98 3.52 3.82
N GLY A 7 3.70 2.50 4.26
CA GLY A 7 3.18 1.53 5.23
C GLY A 7 2.79 2.18 6.56
N ARG A 8 3.59 3.13 7.06
CA ARG A 8 3.25 3.87 8.29
C ARG A 8 2.05 4.78 8.09
N TRP A 9 1.98 5.49 6.97
CA TRP A 9 0.84 6.34 6.62
C TRP A 9 -0.47 5.54 6.62
N VAL A 10 -0.47 4.35 6.01
CA VAL A 10 -1.63 3.45 5.98
C VAL A 10 -2.03 2.98 7.38
N ILE A 11 -1.07 2.67 8.25
CA ILE A 11 -1.36 2.28 9.64
C ILE A 11 -1.99 3.44 10.41
N GLU A 12 -1.47 4.66 10.24
CA GLU A 12 -1.92 5.85 10.97
C GLU A 12 -3.29 6.33 10.53
N GLN A 13 -3.52 6.39 9.22
CA GLN A 13 -4.82 6.81 8.67
C GLN A 13 -5.86 5.70 8.74
N ARG A 14 -5.45 4.43 8.86
CA ARG A 14 -6.32 3.25 8.72
C ARG A 14 -7.06 3.23 7.39
N GLU A 15 -6.44 3.86 6.38
CA GLU A 15 -6.97 4.02 5.05
C GLU A 15 -5.98 3.44 4.06
N MET A 16 -6.53 2.92 2.97
CA MET A 16 -5.74 2.49 1.82
C MET A 16 -5.06 3.69 1.15
N ALA A 17 -3.88 3.46 0.58
CA ALA A 17 -3.15 4.44 -0.20
C ALA A 17 -2.94 3.92 -1.62
N LEU A 18 -3.34 4.72 -2.60
CA LEU A 18 -3.06 4.49 -4.02
C LEU A 18 -2.02 5.48 -4.50
N LEU A 19 -0.90 4.98 -5.01
CA LEU A 19 0.15 5.74 -5.64
C LEU A 19 0.11 5.50 -7.15
N SER A 20 -0.38 6.49 -7.90
CA SER A 20 -0.38 6.46 -9.36
C SER A 20 1.02 6.55 -9.95
N ASP A 21 1.92 7.33 -9.33
CA ASP A 21 3.35 7.32 -9.64
C ASP A 21 4.18 7.27 -8.35
N ALA A 22 4.72 6.10 -8.03
CA ALA A 22 5.47 5.88 -6.79
C ALA A 22 6.82 6.62 -6.78
N ARG A 23 7.40 6.92 -7.94
CA ARG A 23 8.70 7.63 -8.04
C ARG A 23 8.60 9.10 -7.64
N ASN A 24 7.39 9.65 -7.72
CA ASN A 24 7.10 11.05 -7.42
C ASN A 24 6.39 11.25 -6.07
N ASP A 25 6.07 10.16 -5.35
CA ASP A 25 5.35 10.26 -4.07
C ASP A 25 6.32 10.22 -2.88
N PRO A 26 6.35 11.24 -2.01
CA PRO A 26 7.27 11.30 -0.88
C PRO A 26 6.99 10.25 0.20
N ARG A 27 5.82 9.60 0.17
CA ARG A 27 5.50 8.48 1.06
C ARG A 27 6.14 7.17 0.55
N TRP A 28 6.55 7.09 -0.71
CA TRP A 28 7.27 5.93 -1.22
C TRP A 28 8.69 5.95 -0.67
N LEU A 29 9.01 4.99 0.20
CA LEU A 29 10.39 4.73 0.57
C LEU A 29 11.02 3.95 -0.57
N ASP A 30 12.05 4.53 -1.17
CA ASP A 30 12.81 3.87 -2.22
C ASP A 30 13.54 2.66 -1.64
N LEU A 31 12.97 1.47 -1.87
CA LEU A 31 13.54 0.18 -1.46
C LEU A 31 14.32 -0.47 -2.62
N THR A 32 14.81 0.29 -3.60
CA THR A 32 15.62 -0.22 -4.71
C THR A 32 16.87 -0.98 -4.28
N ALA A 33 17.38 -0.70 -3.08
CA ALA A 33 18.44 -1.50 -2.45
C ALA A 33 18.00 -2.95 -2.11
N LEU A 34 16.70 -3.22 -2.03
CA LEU A 34 16.10 -4.50 -1.64
C LEU A 34 15.38 -5.20 -2.81
N THR A 35 14.90 -4.45 -3.80
CA THR A 35 14.23 -4.98 -4.98
C THR A 35 14.74 -4.28 -6.25
N PRO A 36 15.20 -5.03 -7.27
CA PRO A 36 15.76 -4.45 -8.49
C PRO A 36 14.75 -3.68 -9.35
N ASP A 37 13.44 -3.85 -9.09
CA ASP A 37 12.39 -3.13 -9.81
C ASP A 37 11.99 -1.84 -9.09
N ASN A 38 12.25 -0.71 -9.76
CA ASN A 38 11.67 0.58 -9.38
C ASN A 38 10.15 0.51 -9.54
N ALA A 39 9.41 0.65 -8.44
CA ALA A 39 7.97 0.73 -8.51
C ALA A 39 7.56 2.00 -9.28
N GLY A 40 6.81 1.84 -10.35
CA GLY A 40 6.10 2.91 -11.05
C GLY A 40 4.77 3.24 -10.40
N SER A 41 4.09 2.28 -9.78
CA SER A 41 2.86 2.49 -9.01
C SER A 41 2.77 1.53 -7.83
N ALA A 42 1.94 1.88 -6.84
CA ALA A 42 1.74 1.05 -5.66
C ALA A 42 0.32 1.18 -5.08
N LEU A 43 -0.17 0.10 -4.48
CA LEU A 43 -1.37 0.05 -3.67
C LEU A 43 -1.02 -0.52 -2.30
N ALA A 44 -1.31 0.22 -1.23
CA ALA A 44 -1.13 -0.25 0.12
C ALA A 44 -2.47 -0.28 0.86
N VAL A 45 -2.80 -1.43 1.47
CA VAL A 45 -4.09 -1.68 2.12
C VAL A 45 -3.84 -2.11 3.57
N PRO A 46 -4.53 -1.49 4.55
CA PRO A 46 -4.42 -1.92 5.93
C PRO A 46 -5.12 -3.27 6.11
N ILE A 47 -4.48 -4.19 6.80
CA ILE A 47 -5.11 -5.42 7.28
C ILE A 47 -5.66 -5.11 8.67
N ILE A 48 -6.98 -5.11 8.80
CA ILE A 48 -7.68 -4.72 10.04
C ILE A 48 -8.28 -5.98 10.67
N ASP A 49 -7.94 -6.21 11.93
CA ASP A 49 -8.63 -7.15 12.80
C ASP A 49 -9.33 -6.36 13.91
N HIS A 50 -10.65 -6.50 14.00
CA HIS A 50 -11.51 -5.68 14.87
C HIS A 50 -11.25 -4.17 14.66
N GLU A 51 -10.70 -3.48 15.66
CA GLU A 51 -10.39 -2.04 15.61
C GLU A 51 -8.88 -1.74 15.48
N ARG A 52 -8.08 -2.78 15.19
CA ARG A 52 -6.62 -2.70 15.16
C ARG A 52 -6.08 -3.04 13.77
N VAL A 53 -5.19 -2.18 13.27
CA VAL A 53 -4.36 -2.51 12.12
C VAL A 53 -3.30 -3.52 12.56
N VAL A 54 -3.35 -4.73 12.00
CA VAL A 54 -2.40 -5.82 12.31
C VAL A 54 -1.25 -5.90 11.30
N GLY A 55 -1.40 -5.25 10.13
CA GLY A 55 -0.36 -5.18 9.12
C GLY A 55 -0.77 -4.32 7.93
N VAL A 56 0.11 -4.26 6.93
CA VAL A 56 -0.14 -3.59 5.65
C VAL A 56 0.24 -4.54 4.52
N LEU A 57 -0.67 -4.77 3.59
CA LEU A 57 -0.39 -5.42 2.33
C LEU A 57 -0.01 -4.34 1.31
N THR A 58 1.17 -4.46 0.70
CA THR A 58 1.62 -3.54 -0.36
C THR A 58 1.82 -4.32 -1.65
N LEU A 59 1.17 -3.86 -2.71
CA LEU A 59 1.34 -4.31 -4.08
C LEU A 59 2.05 -3.20 -4.84
N SER A 60 3.03 -3.54 -5.66
CA SER A 60 3.74 -2.60 -6.53
C SER A 60 3.80 -3.13 -7.96
N HIS A 61 3.90 -2.20 -8.91
CA HIS A 61 4.11 -2.52 -10.32
C HIS A 61 5.10 -1.53 -10.92
N HIS A 62 5.90 -1.95 -11.89
CA HIS A 62 6.93 -1.10 -12.52
C HIS A 62 6.32 -0.01 -13.43
N GLU A 63 5.13 -0.25 -13.98
CA GLU A 63 4.39 0.76 -14.75
C GLU A 63 3.62 1.72 -13.81
N PRO A 64 3.67 3.04 -14.06
CA PRO A 64 2.79 4.01 -13.39
C PRO A 64 1.33 3.80 -13.83
N HIS A 65 0.40 4.26 -13.00
CA HIS A 65 -1.06 4.18 -13.23
C HIS A 65 -1.61 2.76 -13.41
N HIS A 66 -0.87 1.71 -13.02
CA HIS A 66 -1.32 0.33 -13.16
C HIS A 66 -2.52 0.00 -12.25
N PHE A 67 -2.53 0.53 -11.02
CA PHE A 67 -3.63 0.34 -10.08
C PHE A 67 -4.66 1.46 -10.23
N HIS A 68 -5.95 1.10 -10.24
CA HIS A 68 -7.06 2.03 -10.32
C HIS A 68 -8.00 1.91 -9.12
N HIS A 69 -8.76 2.97 -8.83
CA HIS A 69 -9.74 2.99 -7.73
C HIS A 69 -10.81 1.88 -7.88
N SER A 70 -11.05 1.38 -9.10
CA SER A 70 -11.99 0.28 -9.35
C SER A 70 -11.46 -1.09 -8.93
N THR A 71 -10.14 -1.24 -8.70
CA THR A 71 -9.51 -2.47 -8.17
C THR A 71 -9.96 -2.76 -6.72
N LEU A 72 -10.62 -1.81 -6.06
CA LEU A 72 -10.91 -1.80 -4.63
C LEU A 72 -12.16 -2.59 -4.19
N SER A 73 -12.87 -3.26 -5.09
CA SER A 73 -14.06 -4.05 -4.71
C SER A 73 -13.76 -5.36 -3.96
N LEU A 74 -12.50 -5.63 -3.60
CA LEU A 74 -12.09 -6.86 -2.92
C LEU A 74 -11.90 -6.71 -1.39
N SER A 75 -12.52 -5.71 -0.75
CA SER A 75 -12.47 -5.54 0.72
C SER A 75 -13.73 -6.00 1.45
N ALA A 76 -14.76 -6.50 0.75
CA ALA A 76 -15.98 -7.04 1.37
C ALA A 76 -15.94 -8.57 1.55
N LEU A 77 -14.78 -9.14 1.89
CA LEU A 77 -14.75 -10.53 2.34
C LEU A 77 -15.30 -10.58 3.77
N PRO A 78 -16.38 -11.34 4.04
CA PRO A 78 -16.90 -11.47 5.39
C PRO A 78 -15.82 -12.09 6.30
N PRO A 79 -15.82 -11.75 7.60
CA PRO A 79 -14.86 -12.30 8.54
C PRO A 79 -14.95 -13.83 8.52
N ILE A 80 -13.81 -14.49 8.34
CA ILE A 80 -13.69 -15.93 8.47
C ILE A 80 -13.93 -16.24 9.95
N ARG A 81 -15.10 -16.81 10.24
CA ARG A 81 -15.53 -17.17 11.59
C ARG A 81 -15.05 -18.56 11.97
#